data_AF-A0A2K9NVE5-F1
#
_entry.id   AF-A0A2K9NVE5-F1
#
_cell.length_a   1.000
_cell.length_b   1.000
_cell.length_c   1.000
_cell.angle_alpha   90.00
_cell.angle_beta   90.00
_cell.angle_gamma   90.00
#
_symmetry.space_group_name_H-M   'P 1'
#
loop_
_entity.id
_entity.type
_entity.pdbx_description
1 polymer ?
#
loop_
_entity_poly.entity_id
_entity_poly.type
_entity_poly.pdbx_seq_one_letter_code
_entity_poly.pdbx_strand_id
1 'polypeptide(L)'
;MKAVILMASLMSTSLMAKTIVKVPFTVEFKGKTYTAREINKNLKLQGEDKLLEEITVEDTLSSNREANKIYWAQSEKVDQIAQKLNLDMYLELGNPDGSCYIGKAAEAVGILSGLTDGPFSDQMGLWGWKYKKEVHLEEGYEESEQHLMERNKAWKNWKGNDESILIITHVSDDGDDMITNVVNVCK
;
A
#
# COMPACT_ATOMS: atom_id res chain seq x y z
N MET A 1 16.98 38.79 -46.14
CA MET A 1 16.35 38.67 -44.81
C MET A 1 15.42 37.47 -44.85
N LYS A 2 15.75 36.38 -44.13
CA LYS A 2 14.90 35.19 -43.98
C LYS A 2 14.40 35.17 -42.54
N ALA A 3 13.09 35.32 -42.35
CA ALA A 3 12.44 35.02 -41.08
C ALA A 3 11.95 33.57 -41.14
N VAL A 4 12.60 32.69 -40.39
CA VAL A 4 12.12 31.32 -40.16
C VAL A 4 11.39 31.37 -38.83
N ILE A 5 10.06 31.30 -38.88
CA ILE A 5 9.22 31.13 -37.70
C ILE A 5 9.28 29.64 -37.35
N LEU A 6 10.14 29.28 -36.40
CA LEU A 6 10.05 27.99 -35.72
C LEU A 6 8.84 28.05 -34.77
N MET A 7 7.70 27.54 -35.24
CA MET A 7 6.65 27.08 -34.32
C MET A 7 7.18 25.85 -33.60
N ALA A 8 7.75 26.07 -32.41
CA ALA A 8 7.91 25.01 -31.43
C ALA A 8 6.50 24.62 -30.96
N SER A 9 5.93 23.61 -31.62
CA SER A 9 4.79 22.86 -31.10
C SER A 9 5.21 22.30 -29.75
N LEU A 10 4.72 22.90 -28.66
CA LEU A 10 4.69 22.24 -27.36
C LEU A 10 3.79 21.02 -27.51
N MET A 11 4.39 19.88 -27.84
CA MET A 11 3.78 18.60 -27.54
C MET A 11 3.76 18.46 -26.03
N SER A 12 2.69 18.97 -25.42
CA SER A 12 2.26 18.58 -24.09
C SER A 12 1.80 17.12 -24.17
N THR A 13 2.76 16.20 -24.24
CA THR A 13 2.49 14.81 -23.88
C THR A 13 2.26 14.81 -22.37
N SER A 14 1.03 15.03 -21.95
CA SER A 14 0.56 14.46 -20.70
C SER A 14 0.61 12.94 -20.89
N LEU A 15 1.79 12.34 -20.74
CA LEU A 15 1.83 10.99 -20.20
C LEU A 15 1.05 11.11 -18.89
N MET A 16 -0.17 10.59 -18.86
CA MET A 16 -0.87 10.38 -17.60
C MET A 16 0.08 9.52 -16.78
N ALA A 17 0.77 10.14 -15.84
CA ALA A 17 1.75 9.45 -15.01
C ALA A 17 0.99 8.32 -14.32
N LYS A 18 1.41 7.07 -14.57
CA LYS A 18 0.83 5.90 -13.93
C LYS A 18 0.88 6.07 -12.42
N THR A 19 -0.19 5.68 -11.74
CA THR A 19 -0.18 5.59 -10.29
C THR A 19 0.43 4.26 -9.86
N ILE A 20 1.35 4.33 -8.90
CA ILE A 20 2.09 3.21 -8.35
C ILE A 20 1.96 3.26 -6.85
N VAL A 21 1.63 2.13 -6.23
CA VAL A 21 1.70 1.91 -4.79
C VAL A 21 2.83 0.93 -4.51
N LYS A 22 3.67 1.29 -3.54
CA LYS A 22 4.72 0.44 -3.01
C LYS A 22 4.31 0.00 -1.61
N VAL A 23 4.18 -1.31 -1.43
CA VAL A 23 3.75 -1.94 -0.19
C VAL A 23 4.94 -2.69 0.41
N PRO A 24 5.53 -2.21 1.51
CA PRO A 24 6.57 -2.96 2.19
C PRO A 24 5.98 -4.25 2.75
N PHE A 25 6.81 -5.27 2.91
CA PHE A 25 6.43 -6.45 3.66
C PHE A 25 7.39 -6.71 4.80
N THR A 26 6.87 -7.40 5.79
CA THR A 26 7.62 -7.86 6.95
C THR A 26 7.63 -9.38 6.99
N VAL A 27 8.47 -9.92 7.84
CA VAL A 27 8.50 -11.35 8.13
C VAL A 27 8.48 -11.49 9.64
N GLU A 28 7.58 -12.31 10.13
CA GLU A 28 7.58 -12.68 11.52
C GLU A 28 8.56 -13.84 11.75
N PHE A 29 9.38 -13.71 12.80
CA PHE A 29 10.28 -14.75 13.26
C PHE A 29 10.35 -14.73 14.79
N LYS A 30 9.89 -15.83 15.43
CA LYS A 30 9.84 -15.99 16.90
C LYS A 30 9.04 -14.87 17.60
N GLY A 31 7.88 -14.52 17.06
CA GLY A 31 7.01 -13.46 17.59
C GLY A 31 7.62 -12.06 17.50
N LYS A 32 8.57 -11.86 16.58
CA LYS A 32 9.15 -10.56 16.25
C LYS A 32 9.03 -10.31 14.76
N THR A 33 8.57 -9.13 14.41
CA THR A 33 8.43 -8.67 13.03
C THR A 33 9.71 -7.98 12.58
N TYR A 34 10.24 -8.38 11.42
CA TYR A 34 11.43 -7.79 10.80
C TYR A 34 11.08 -7.26 9.41
N THR A 35 11.68 -6.15 9.00
CA THR A 35 11.56 -5.66 7.63
C THR A 35 12.32 -6.57 6.65
N ALA A 36 11.84 -6.65 5.41
CA ALA A 36 12.53 -7.35 4.34
C ALA A 36 13.99 -6.90 4.16
N ARG A 37 14.27 -5.60 4.37
CA ARG A 37 15.62 -5.03 4.34
C ARG A 37 16.54 -5.63 5.40
N GLU A 38 16.06 -5.75 6.63
CA GLU A 38 16.82 -6.35 7.73
C GLU A 38 17.15 -7.81 7.45
N ILE A 39 16.20 -8.54 6.87
CA ILE A 39 16.40 -9.94 6.47
C ILE A 39 17.38 -10.06 5.32
N ASN A 40 17.23 -9.24 4.27
CA ASN A 40 18.13 -9.22 3.13
C ASN A 40 19.59 -8.96 3.51
N LYS A 41 19.83 -8.21 4.58
CA LYS A 41 21.19 -8.02 5.13
C LYS A 41 21.77 -9.35 5.63
N ASN A 42 20.96 -10.19 6.27
CA ASN A 42 21.37 -11.50 6.77
C ASN A 42 21.47 -12.55 5.65
N LEU A 43 20.51 -12.60 4.72
CA LEU A 43 20.54 -13.52 3.57
C LEU A 43 21.79 -13.32 2.70
N LYS A 44 22.19 -12.07 2.48
CA LYS A 44 23.42 -11.74 1.76
C LYS A 44 24.65 -12.36 2.41
N LEU A 45 24.71 -12.44 3.74
CA LEU A 45 25.84 -13.05 4.47
C LEU A 45 25.88 -14.58 4.28
N GLN A 46 24.74 -15.19 3.96
CA GLN A 46 24.58 -16.63 3.78
C GLN A 46 24.62 -17.07 2.31
N GLY A 47 24.73 -16.13 1.36
CA GLY A 47 24.77 -16.43 -0.06
C GLY A 47 23.40 -16.79 -0.66
N GLU A 48 22.32 -16.47 0.04
CA GLU A 48 20.94 -16.73 -0.42
C GLU A 48 20.40 -15.55 -1.24
N ASP A 49 19.45 -15.84 -2.13
CA ASP A 49 18.82 -14.81 -2.95
C ASP A 49 17.99 -13.86 -2.09
N LYS A 50 18.10 -12.56 -2.36
CA LYS A 50 17.34 -11.53 -1.65
C LYS A 50 15.84 -11.62 -1.91
N LEU A 51 15.06 -11.37 -0.88
CA LEU A 51 13.65 -11.04 -0.99
C LEU A 51 13.52 -9.65 -1.64
N LEU A 52 12.38 -9.38 -2.26
CA LEU A 52 12.03 -7.98 -2.58
C LEU A 52 11.95 -7.16 -1.27
N GLU A 53 12.07 -5.84 -1.33
CA GLU A 53 11.82 -5.03 -0.12
C GLU A 53 10.35 -4.59 -0.03
N GLU A 54 9.66 -4.58 -1.17
CA GLU A 54 8.31 -4.07 -1.33
C GLU A 54 7.65 -4.75 -2.54
N ILE A 55 6.33 -4.84 -2.51
CA ILE A 55 5.49 -5.16 -3.66
C ILE A 55 5.16 -3.84 -4.36
N THR A 56 5.32 -3.79 -5.68
CA THR A 56 4.95 -2.64 -6.50
C THR A 56 3.68 -2.98 -7.26
N VAL A 57 2.67 -2.12 -7.11
CA VAL A 57 1.35 -2.30 -7.72
C VAL A 57 1.04 -1.07 -8.56
N GLU A 58 0.75 -1.27 -9.84
CA GLU A 58 0.42 -0.19 -10.78
C GLU A 58 -1.09 -0.13 -11.01
N ASP A 59 -1.62 1.06 -11.27
CA ASP A 59 -3.02 1.26 -11.66
C ASP A 59 -3.32 0.59 -13.01
N THR A 60 -3.81 -0.65 -12.95
CA THR A 60 -4.20 -1.48 -14.08
C THR A 60 -5.38 -2.39 -13.67
N LEU A 61 -6.15 -2.88 -14.64
CA LEU A 61 -7.25 -3.82 -14.37
C LEU A 61 -6.80 -5.15 -13.72
N SER A 62 -5.51 -5.48 -13.75
CA SER A 62 -4.91 -6.69 -13.17
C SER A 62 -4.12 -6.45 -11.87
N SER A 63 -4.12 -5.23 -11.34
CA SER A 63 -3.24 -4.77 -10.26
C SER A 63 -3.28 -5.63 -8.99
N ASN A 64 -4.47 -5.89 -8.42
CA ASN A 64 -4.63 -6.76 -7.25
C ASN A 64 -4.15 -8.20 -7.55
N ARG A 65 -4.52 -8.75 -8.72
CA ARG A 65 -4.11 -10.10 -9.12
C ARG A 65 -2.60 -10.22 -9.26
N GLU A 66 -1.94 -9.20 -9.80
CA GLU A 66 -0.48 -9.14 -9.92
C GLU A 66 0.19 -9.03 -8.55
N ALA A 67 -0.33 -8.17 -7.66
CA ALA A 67 0.15 -8.05 -6.29
C ALA A 67 0.06 -9.39 -5.53
N ASN A 68 -1.09 -10.06 -5.61
CA ASN A 68 -1.29 -11.40 -5.06
C ASN A 68 -0.27 -12.41 -5.58
N LYS A 69 -0.03 -12.42 -6.89
CA LYS A 69 0.97 -13.33 -7.49
C LYS A 69 2.39 -13.05 -6.96
N ILE A 70 2.77 -11.78 -6.82
CA ILE A 70 4.08 -11.40 -6.28
C ILE A 70 4.18 -11.81 -4.80
N TYR A 71 3.14 -11.52 -4.01
CA TYR A 71 3.08 -11.91 -2.60
C TYR A 71 3.28 -13.40 -2.41
N TRP A 72 2.49 -14.25 -3.08
CA TRP A 72 2.61 -15.70 -2.93
C TRP A 72 3.98 -16.24 -3.36
N ALA A 73 4.57 -15.68 -4.42
CA ALA A 73 5.93 -16.04 -4.82
C ALA A 73 6.99 -15.63 -3.78
N GLN A 74 6.82 -14.48 -3.10
CA GLN A 74 7.70 -14.09 -2.00
C GLN A 74 7.48 -14.95 -0.76
N SER A 75 6.23 -15.31 -0.44
CA SER A 75 5.90 -16.19 0.69
C SER A 75 6.57 -17.55 0.52
N GLU A 76 6.44 -18.16 -0.66
CA GLU A 76 7.09 -19.45 -0.96
C GLU A 76 8.62 -19.37 -0.80
N LYS A 77 9.23 -18.24 -1.18
CA LYS A 77 10.66 -18.03 -1.02
C LYS A 77 11.06 -17.90 0.46
N VAL A 78 10.25 -17.22 1.27
CA VAL A 78 10.45 -17.14 2.73
C VAL A 78 10.36 -18.54 3.34
N ASP A 79 9.38 -19.35 2.95
CA ASP A 79 9.21 -20.72 3.43
C ASP A 79 10.41 -21.61 3.08
N GLN A 80 10.92 -21.51 1.85
CA GLN A 80 12.11 -22.26 1.42
C GLN A 80 13.36 -21.89 2.24
N ILE A 81 13.55 -20.61 2.52
CA ILE A 81 14.65 -20.12 3.37
C ILE A 81 14.46 -20.62 4.81
N ALA A 82 13.25 -20.51 5.34
CA ALA A 82 12.92 -20.93 6.69
C ALA A 82 13.21 -22.43 6.88
N GLN A 83 12.81 -23.27 5.92
CA GLN A 83 13.10 -24.70 5.91
C GLN A 83 14.60 -25.01 5.88
N LYS A 84 15.38 -24.35 5.01
CA LYS A 84 16.84 -24.54 4.94
C LYS A 84 17.53 -24.20 6.26
N LEU A 85 17.01 -23.21 6.98
CA LEU A 85 17.59 -22.71 8.23
C LEU A 85 16.96 -23.36 9.49
N ASN A 86 15.98 -24.25 9.33
CA ASN A 86 15.18 -24.83 10.40
C ASN A 86 14.57 -23.74 11.32
N LEU A 87 13.99 -22.72 10.68
CA LEU A 87 13.33 -21.59 11.31
C LEU A 87 11.84 -21.64 11.00
N ASP A 88 11.05 -21.03 11.88
CA ASP A 88 9.63 -20.77 11.67
C ASP A 88 9.48 -19.30 11.29
N MET A 89 9.29 -19.03 10.00
CA MET A 89 9.18 -17.69 9.43
C MET A 89 8.01 -17.67 8.46
N TYR A 90 7.28 -16.56 8.43
CA TYR A 90 6.24 -16.35 7.43
C TYR A 90 6.20 -14.88 7.00
N LEU A 91 5.82 -14.68 5.74
CA LEU A 91 5.68 -13.35 5.15
C LEU A 91 4.38 -12.71 5.64
N GLU A 92 4.46 -11.45 6.05
CA GLU A 92 3.31 -10.67 6.48
C GLU A 92 3.16 -9.42 5.61
N LEU A 93 1.95 -9.25 5.10
CA LEU A 93 1.44 -7.97 4.63
C LEU A 93 0.39 -7.50 5.65
N GLY A 94 0.84 -7.12 6.84
CA GLY A 94 -0.04 -6.61 7.87
C GLY A 94 -0.14 -5.11 7.76
N ASN A 95 -1.27 -4.61 7.26
CA ASN A 95 -1.65 -3.19 7.22
C ASN A 95 -0.90 -2.33 6.15
N PRO A 96 -1.57 -1.42 5.41
CA PRO A 96 -0.87 -0.52 4.47
C PRO A 96 0.08 0.50 5.12
N ASP A 97 0.31 0.46 6.43
CA ASP A 97 1.31 1.29 7.10
C ASP A 97 2.70 1.07 6.50
N GLY A 98 3.45 2.16 6.32
CA GLY A 98 4.72 2.16 5.61
C GLY A 98 4.61 2.10 4.07
N SER A 99 3.41 1.92 3.51
CA SER A 99 3.20 2.05 2.06
C SER A 99 3.42 3.49 1.59
N CYS A 100 3.85 3.63 0.34
CA CYS A 100 3.95 4.93 -0.31
C CYS A 100 3.38 4.88 -1.73
N TYR A 101 3.08 6.04 -2.31
CA TYR A 101 2.59 6.11 -3.67
C TYR A 101 3.33 7.13 -4.55
N ILE A 102 3.25 6.92 -5.86
CA ILE A 102 3.65 7.84 -6.92
C ILE A 102 2.42 8.03 -7.82
N GLY A 103 2.12 9.25 -8.25
CA GLY A 103 0.98 9.53 -9.12
C GLY A 103 -0.18 10.19 -8.38
N LYS A 104 -1.42 9.76 -8.66
CA LYS A 104 -2.64 10.38 -8.13
C LYS A 104 -3.12 9.69 -6.87
N ALA A 105 -3.50 10.47 -5.86
CA ALA A 105 -3.95 9.94 -4.56
C ALA A 105 -5.19 9.05 -4.67
N ALA A 106 -6.22 9.48 -5.41
CA ALA A 106 -7.45 8.71 -5.56
C ALA A 106 -7.21 7.34 -6.23
N GLU A 107 -6.34 7.27 -7.24
CA GLU A 107 -5.95 6.01 -7.90
C GLU A 107 -5.15 5.12 -6.92
N ALA A 108 -4.28 5.70 -6.09
CA ALA A 108 -3.51 4.97 -5.08
C ALA A 108 -4.43 4.37 -4.01
N VAL A 109 -5.47 5.10 -3.59
CA VAL A 109 -6.50 4.56 -2.69
C VAL A 109 -7.25 3.41 -3.35
N GLY A 110 -7.64 3.53 -4.62
CA GLY A 110 -8.30 2.45 -5.35
C GLY A 110 -7.46 1.17 -5.38
N ILE A 111 -6.14 1.30 -5.61
CA ILE A 111 -5.21 0.18 -5.53
C ILE A 111 -5.19 -0.40 -4.12
N LEU A 112 -4.98 0.42 -3.09
CA LEU A 112 -4.86 -0.03 -1.70
C LEU A 112 -6.14 -0.70 -1.20
N SER A 113 -7.31 -0.17 -1.55
CA SER A 113 -8.62 -0.78 -1.31
C SER A 113 -8.71 -2.16 -1.95
N GLY A 114 -8.27 -2.29 -3.21
CA GLY A 114 -8.24 -3.59 -3.88
C GLY A 114 -7.29 -4.60 -3.23
N LEU A 115 -6.26 -4.15 -2.51
CA LEU A 115 -5.35 -5.03 -1.78
C LEU A 115 -5.89 -5.44 -0.41
N THR A 116 -6.86 -4.70 0.14
CA THR A 116 -7.50 -5.11 1.40
C THR A 116 -8.30 -6.38 1.16
N ASP A 117 -9.10 -6.48 0.10
CA ASP A 117 -9.75 -7.72 -0.36
C ASP A 117 -8.79 -8.67 -1.10
N GLY A 118 -7.68 -9.01 -0.47
CA GLY A 118 -6.63 -9.80 -1.08
C GLY A 118 -5.43 -10.03 -0.17
N PRO A 119 -4.22 -9.61 -0.56
CA PRO A 119 -3.00 -10.04 0.10
C PRO A 119 -2.79 -9.41 1.49
N PHE A 120 -3.51 -8.34 1.86
CA PHE A 120 -3.47 -7.82 3.23
C PHE A 120 -4.28 -8.68 4.20
N SER A 121 -5.54 -8.98 3.89
CA SER A 121 -6.38 -9.94 4.61
C SER A 121 -7.76 -10.01 3.98
N ASP A 122 -8.30 -11.20 3.78
CA ASP A 122 -9.69 -11.43 3.36
C ASP A 122 -10.77 -10.84 4.30
N GLN A 123 -10.37 -10.43 5.50
CA GLN A 123 -11.23 -9.80 6.51
C GLN A 123 -11.04 -8.27 6.57
N MET A 124 -10.09 -7.71 5.81
CA MET A 124 -9.81 -6.28 5.86
C MET A 124 -10.60 -5.50 4.80
N GLY A 125 -11.40 -4.52 5.24
CA GLY A 125 -12.13 -3.60 4.38
C GLY A 125 -11.69 -2.14 4.54
N LEU A 126 -12.16 -1.27 3.64
CA LEU A 126 -11.85 0.17 3.63
C LEU A 126 -13.03 0.97 4.22
N TRP A 127 -12.89 1.50 5.43
CA TRP A 127 -13.92 2.40 5.98
C TRP A 127 -13.99 3.75 5.29
N GLY A 128 -12.83 4.33 4.96
CA GLY A 128 -12.81 5.62 4.31
C GLY A 128 -11.41 6.22 4.23
N TRP A 129 -11.31 7.32 3.51
CA TRP A 129 -10.05 8.01 3.31
C TRP A 129 -10.19 9.53 3.24
N LYS A 130 -9.10 10.22 3.55
CA LYS A 130 -8.95 11.67 3.38
C LYS A 130 -7.70 11.99 2.60
N TYR A 131 -7.81 12.96 1.71
CA TYR A 131 -6.69 13.56 1.00
C TYR A 131 -6.96 15.04 0.87
N LYS A 132 -6.06 15.89 1.40
CA LYS A 132 -6.29 17.34 1.47
C LYS A 132 -7.66 17.64 2.12
N LYS A 133 -8.58 18.26 1.37
CA LYS A 133 -9.94 18.60 1.80
C LYS A 133 -10.98 17.54 1.40
N GLU A 134 -10.59 16.55 0.62
CA GLU A 134 -11.46 15.49 0.15
C GLU A 134 -11.66 14.47 1.27
N VAL A 135 -12.92 14.04 1.42
CA VAL A 135 -13.34 13.05 2.40
C VAL A 135 -14.24 12.07 1.67
N HIS A 136 -13.89 10.79 1.76
CA HIS A 136 -14.62 9.71 1.13
C HIS A 136 -14.87 8.61 2.16
N LEU A 137 -16.11 8.14 2.20
CA LEU A 137 -16.54 6.95 2.94
C LEU A 137 -16.91 5.90 1.89
N GLU A 138 -16.70 4.62 2.19
CA GLU A 138 -17.07 3.53 1.29
C GLU A 138 -18.61 3.44 1.12
N GLU A 139 -19.07 2.99 -0.05
CA GLU A 139 -20.50 2.86 -0.33
C GLU A 139 -21.09 1.67 0.43
N GLY A 140 -22.23 1.87 1.09
CA GLY A 140 -22.91 0.82 1.88
C GLY A 140 -22.85 1.02 3.39
N TYR A 141 -22.04 1.99 3.86
CA TYR A 141 -22.01 2.38 5.27
C TYR A 141 -23.19 3.27 5.63
N GLU A 142 -23.87 2.92 6.72
CA GLU A 142 -25.00 3.69 7.26
C GLU A 142 -24.52 4.97 7.96
N GLU A 143 -25.38 5.98 8.02
CA GLU A 143 -25.11 7.26 8.71
C GLU A 143 -24.73 7.05 10.20
N SER A 144 -25.15 5.91 10.78
CA SER A 144 -24.82 5.47 12.14
C SER A 144 -23.33 5.13 12.33
N GLU A 145 -22.62 4.69 11.29
CA GLU A 145 -21.22 4.26 11.34
C GLU A 145 -20.26 5.45 11.16
N GLN A 146 -20.73 6.57 10.59
CA GLN A 146 -19.97 7.82 10.54
C GLN A 146 -19.55 8.30 11.94
N HIS A 147 -20.37 8.02 12.96
CA HIS A 147 -20.02 8.32 14.35
C HIS A 147 -18.85 7.50 14.89
N LEU A 148 -18.60 6.30 14.36
CA LEU A 148 -17.44 5.49 14.74
C LEU A 148 -16.16 6.12 14.19
N MET A 149 -16.18 6.56 12.93
CA MET A 149 -15.07 7.32 12.32
C MET A 149 -14.76 8.63 13.07
N GLU A 150 -15.77 9.32 13.60
CA GLU A 150 -15.58 10.52 14.43
C GLU A 150 -14.91 10.23 15.79
N ARG A 151 -14.89 8.97 16.26
CA ARG A 151 -14.10 8.55 17.43
C ARG A 151 -12.61 8.38 17.07
N ASN A 152 -12.29 8.16 15.80
CA ASN A 152 -10.91 8.06 15.34
C ASN A 152 -10.23 9.44 15.39
N LYS A 153 -9.24 9.58 16.29
CA LYS A 153 -8.53 10.85 16.49
C LYS A 153 -7.75 11.31 15.26
N ALA A 154 -7.19 10.38 14.48
CA ALA A 154 -6.45 10.73 13.27
C ALA A 154 -7.42 11.27 12.21
N TRP A 155 -8.55 10.59 12.01
CA TRP A 155 -9.62 11.05 11.13
C TRP A 155 -10.09 12.46 11.49
N LYS A 156 -10.44 12.69 12.75
CA LYS A 156 -10.97 13.97 13.23
C LYS A 156 -9.97 15.12 13.11
N ASN A 157 -8.70 14.84 13.39
CA ASN A 157 -7.65 15.87 13.42
C ASN A 157 -6.85 15.99 12.12
N TRP A 158 -7.20 15.22 11.09
CA TRP A 158 -6.51 15.27 9.81
C TRP A 158 -6.68 16.64 9.17
N LYS A 159 -5.55 17.32 8.91
CA LYS A 159 -5.54 18.66 8.31
C LYS A 159 -5.35 18.64 6.79
N GLY A 160 -4.80 17.55 6.24
CA GLY A 160 -4.56 17.40 4.81
C GLY A 160 -3.66 18.51 4.23
N ASN A 161 -2.60 18.89 4.95
CA ASN A 161 -1.74 19.99 4.55
C ASN A 161 -0.63 19.58 3.58
N ASP A 162 -0.43 18.28 3.38
CA ASP A 162 0.58 17.69 2.52
C ASP A 162 -0.05 16.75 1.48
N GLU A 163 0.80 16.06 0.72
CA GLU A 163 0.40 15.07 -0.28
C GLU A 163 0.19 13.68 0.34
N SER A 164 -0.12 13.60 1.63
CA SER A 164 -0.34 12.32 2.32
C SER A 164 -1.82 11.93 2.26
N ILE A 165 -2.08 10.63 2.24
CA ILE A 165 -3.42 10.04 2.25
C ILE A 165 -3.65 9.41 3.61
N LEU A 166 -4.70 9.80 4.30
CA LEU A 166 -5.19 9.07 5.46
C LEU A 166 -6.17 8.00 4.99
N ILE A 167 -5.94 6.76 5.39
CA ILE A 167 -6.79 5.61 5.09
C ILE A 167 -7.18 4.96 6.40
N ILE A 168 -8.48 4.70 6.59
CA ILE A 168 -8.98 3.90 7.70
C ILE A 168 -9.48 2.58 7.14
N THR A 169 -8.89 1.49 7.59
CA THR A 169 -9.35 0.13 7.31
C THR A 169 -9.96 -0.50 8.57
N HIS A 170 -10.63 -1.64 8.44
CA HIS A 170 -11.17 -2.41 9.56
C HIS A 170 -10.98 -3.90 9.30
N VAL A 171 -10.96 -4.73 10.36
CA VAL A 171 -10.81 -6.20 10.25
C VAL A 171 -12.03 -6.95 10.82
N SER A 172 -12.92 -6.27 11.53
CA SER A 172 -14.15 -6.85 12.08
C SER A 172 -15.36 -6.52 11.20
N ASP A 173 -16.34 -7.44 11.16
CA ASP A 173 -17.64 -7.26 10.49
C ASP A 173 -18.40 -6.03 11.03
N ASP A 174 -18.28 -5.77 12.34
CA ASP A 174 -18.88 -4.61 13.02
C ASP A 174 -18.01 -3.33 12.90
N GLY A 175 -16.83 -3.45 12.26
CA GLY A 175 -15.87 -2.36 12.01
C GLY A 175 -15.28 -1.61 13.22
N ASP A 176 -15.57 -2.05 14.44
CA ASP A 176 -15.03 -1.45 15.68
C ASP A 176 -13.49 -1.49 15.77
N ASP A 177 -12.85 -2.47 15.13
CA ASP A 177 -11.39 -2.58 15.04
C ASP A 177 -10.82 -1.78 13.86
N MET A 178 -10.88 -0.45 13.99
CA MET A 178 -10.30 0.49 13.03
C MET A 178 -8.78 0.52 13.05
N ILE A 179 -8.18 0.42 11.88
CA ILE A 179 -6.75 0.57 11.65
C ILE A 179 -6.50 1.85 10.87
N THR A 180 -5.60 2.69 11.39
CA THR A 180 -5.29 4.00 10.82
C THR A 180 -3.98 3.95 10.05
N ASN A 181 -4.00 4.41 8.81
CA ASN A 181 -2.85 4.37 7.91
C ASN A 181 -2.60 5.72 7.26
N VAL A 182 -1.33 6.11 7.19
CA VAL A 182 -0.92 7.32 6.47
C VAL A 182 0.01 6.91 5.34
N VAL A 183 -0.49 7.00 4.11
CA VAL A 183 0.26 6.67 2.90
C VAL A 183 0.85 7.96 2.33
N ASN A 184 2.17 8.03 2.32
CA ASN A 184 2.90 9.21 1.89
C ASN A 184 3.29 9.11 0.41
N VAL A 185 3.67 10.23 -0.20
CA VAL A 185 4.38 10.20 -1.49
C VAL A 185 5.73 9.51 -1.30
N CYS A 186 6.10 8.63 -2.23
CA CYS A 186 7.40 7.97 -2.21
C CYS A 186 8.56 8.98 -2.32
N LYS A 187 9.64 8.71 -1.58
CA LYS A 187 10.86 9.54 -1.56
C LYS A 187 11.96 8.98 -2.44
#